data_AF-A0A0K0DMJ4-F1
#
_entry.id   AF-A0A0K0DMJ4-F1
#
_cell.length_a   1.000
_cell.length_b   1.000
_cell.length_c   1.000
_cell.angle_alpha   90.00
_cell.angle_beta   90.00
_cell.angle_gamma   90.00
#
_symmetry.space_group_name_H-M   'P 1'
#
loop_
_entity.id
_entity.type
_entity.pdbx_description
1 polymer ?
#
loop_
_entity_poly.entity_id
_entity_poly.type
_entity_poly.pdbx_seq_one_letter_code
_entity_poly.pdbx_strand_id
1 'polypeptide(L)'
;MVNDRVVEDITLDILYKPHTLTILACLCAFVWYKAFSDRLDRSTDQNIYDGCISTLVLFLVVSALAFPNGPFIRPHPILWRIIFGMSVVYLMILQFSLFQTFADIKKVLSWLDPEGLSKERLEEKAYAVNCSDITLERIWSHMDVFAVGHFIGWALKALLIRHGIICWYISIAWEITEVVFTQLLPNFEECWWDAIILDILICNGLGIWFGLKVCNFFQMRQFHWESIK
;
A
#
# COMPACT_ATOMS: atom_id res chain seq x y z
N MET A 1 9.51 -30.49 3.14
CA MET A 1 8.58 -29.47 2.63
C MET A 1 9.35 -28.17 2.52
N VAL A 2 9.50 -27.62 1.31
CA VAL A 2 10.46 -26.53 0.97
C VAL A 2 10.07 -25.15 1.55
N ASN A 3 8.95 -25.04 2.27
CA ASN A 3 8.36 -23.76 2.67
C ASN A 3 8.36 -23.44 4.18
N ASP A 4 8.86 -24.33 5.02
CA ASP A 4 8.86 -24.10 6.47
C ASP A 4 10.17 -23.45 6.89
N ARG A 5 10.26 -22.12 6.73
CA ARG A 5 11.21 -21.37 7.55
C ARG A 5 10.72 -21.50 8.99
N VAL A 6 11.46 -22.27 9.79
CA VAL A 6 11.15 -22.52 11.20
C VAL A 6 11.05 -21.19 11.93
N VAL A 7 9.92 -20.93 12.57
CA VAL A 7 9.71 -19.75 13.41
C VAL A 7 9.96 -20.17 14.84
N GLU A 8 11.03 -19.65 15.43
CA GLU A 8 11.34 -19.84 16.85
C GLU A 8 10.44 -18.93 17.71
N ASP A 9 10.10 -19.40 18.91
CA ASP A 9 9.31 -18.70 19.95
C ASP A 9 7.87 -18.32 19.57
N ILE A 10 7.05 -19.32 19.24
CA ILE A 10 5.63 -19.13 18.93
C ILE A 10 4.81 -18.93 20.20
N THR A 11 4.21 -17.75 20.37
CA THR A 11 3.31 -17.43 21.49
C THR A 11 1.89 -17.99 21.31
N LEU A 12 1.42 -18.18 20.07
CA LEU A 12 0.09 -18.67 19.73
C LEU A 12 0.16 -19.87 18.77
N ASP A 13 0.42 -21.06 19.31
CA ASP A 13 0.57 -22.32 18.54
C ASP A 13 -0.63 -22.64 17.63
N ILE A 14 -1.84 -22.21 18.01
CA ILE A 14 -3.07 -22.40 17.23
C ILE A 14 -2.96 -21.78 15.83
N LEU A 15 -2.29 -20.63 15.69
CA LEU A 15 -2.17 -19.90 14.42
C LEU A 15 -1.21 -20.58 13.43
N TYR A 16 -0.30 -21.41 13.94
CA TYR A 16 0.71 -22.13 13.16
C TYR A 16 0.26 -23.54 12.77
N LYS A 17 -0.87 -24.02 13.31
CA LYS A 17 -1.50 -25.27 12.88
C LYS A 17 -2.42 -25.04 11.66
N PRO A 18 -2.37 -25.90 10.64
CA PRO A 18 -3.22 -25.74 9.47
C PRO A 18 -4.68 -26.07 9.80
N HIS A 19 -5.56 -25.07 9.70
CA HIS A 19 -7.02 -25.21 9.83
C HIS A 19 -7.74 -25.10 8.48
N THR A 20 -7.07 -25.51 7.40
CA THR A 20 -7.50 -25.27 6.01
C THR A 20 -8.92 -25.76 5.72
N LEU A 21 -9.31 -26.94 6.24
CA LEU A 21 -10.65 -27.50 6.05
C LEU A 21 -11.74 -26.69 6.76
N THR A 22 -11.48 -26.26 7.99
CA THR A 22 -12.41 -25.43 8.77
C THR A 22 -12.62 -24.08 8.10
N ILE A 23 -11.53 -23.44 7.65
CA ILE A 23 -11.59 -22.15 6.96
C ILE A 23 -12.35 -22.27 5.63
N LEU A 24 -12.10 -23.35 4.88
CA LEU A 24 -12.84 -23.64 3.65
C LEU A 24 -14.35 -23.84 3.91
N ALA A 25 -14.71 -24.56 4.98
CA ALA A 25 -16.11 -24.74 5.37
C ALA A 25 -16.78 -23.41 5.73
N CYS A 26 -16.10 -22.55 6.50
CA CYS A 26 -16.58 -21.20 6.83
C CYS A 26 -16.75 -20.33 5.57
N LEU A 27 -15.81 -20.39 4.63
CA LEU A 27 -15.90 -19.70 3.34
C LEU A 27 -17.12 -20.15 2.53
N CYS A 28 -17.31 -21.46 2.36
CA CYS A 28 -18.45 -22.02 1.65
C CYS A 28 -19.77 -21.60 2.31
N ALA A 29 -19.84 -21.64 3.65
CA ALA A 29 -21.01 -21.19 4.40
C ALA A 29 -21.26 -19.68 4.23
N PHE A 30 -20.22 -18.84 4.23
CA PHE A 30 -20.33 -17.40 4.02
C PHE A 30 -20.85 -17.06 2.61
N VAL A 31 -20.27 -17.68 1.58
CA VAL A 31 -20.72 -17.50 0.19
C VAL A 31 -22.16 -17.99 0.02
N TRP A 32 -22.49 -19.14 0.59
CA TRP A 32 -23.85 -19.67 0.58
C TRP A 32 -24.83 -18.71 1.27
N TYR A 33 -24.50 -18.24 2.47
CA TYR A 33 -25.32 -17.26 3.19
C TYR A 33 -25.52 -15.99 2.36
N LYS A 34 -24.45 -15.35 1.87
CA LYS A 34 -24.54 -14.12 1.06
C LYS A 34 -25.32 -14.33 -0.24
N ALA A 35 -25.17 -15.49 -0.87
CA ALA A 35 -25.91 -15.83 -2.08
C ALA A 35 -27.41 -15.98 -1.79
N PHE A 36 -27.83 -16.51 -0.64
CA PHE A 36 -29.24 -16.76 -0.35
C PHE A 36 -29.89 -15.73 0.59
N SER A 37 -29.12 -14.79 1.15
CA SER A 37 -29.62 -13.67 1.95
C SER A 37 -30.25 -12.60 1.06
N ASP A 38 -31.56 -12.41 1.26
CA ASP A 38 -32.49 -11.40 0.70
C ASP A 38 -32.10 -10.68 -0.61
N ARG A 39 -32.83 -11.03 -1.69
CA ARG A 39 -32.58 -10.59 -3.07
C ARG A 39 -33.72 -9.73 -3.66
N LEU A 40 -34.79 -9.49 -2.91
CA LEU A 40 -36.05 -9.01 -3.49
C LEU A 40 -36.01 -7.54 -3.96
N ASP A 41 -35.16 -6.68 -3.37
CA ASP A 41 -35.12 -5.24 -3.68
C ASP A 41 -33.69 -4.65 -3.91
N ARG A 42 -32.73 -5.42 -4.44
CA ARG A 42 -31.35 -4.92 -4.63
C ARG A 42 -31.13 -4.20 -5.96
N SER A 43 -30.49 -3.03 -5.91
CA SER A 43 -30.05 -2.33 -7.12
C SER A 43 -28.87 -3.03 -7.80
N THR A 44 -28.68 -2.78 -9.10
CA THR A 44 -27.52 -3.29 -9.86
C THR A 44 -26.19 -2.91 -9.20
N ASP A 45 -26.08 -1.68 -8.69
CA ASP A 45 -24.86 -1.18 -8.05
C ASP A 45 -24.52 -1.95 -6.77
N GLN A 46 -25.54 -2.27 -5.96
CA GLN A 46 -25.39 -3.09 -4.76
C GLN A 46 -24.96 -4.52 -5.11
N ASN A 47 -25.51 -5.09 -6.20
CA ASN A 47 -25.12 -6.43 -6.66
C ASN A 47 -23.66 -6.47 -7.13
N ILE A 48 -23.19 -5.43 -7.83
CA ILE A 48 -21.80 -5.30 -8.25
C ILE A 48 -20.88 -5.13 -7.02
N TYR A 49 -21.23 -4.22 -6.10
CA TYR A 49 -20.46 -4.01 -4.86
C TYR A 49 -20.30 -5.31 -4.06
N ASP A 50 -21.42 -5.98 -3.77
CA ASP A 50 -21.41 -7.23 -2.99
C ASP A 50 -20.62 -8.34 -3.70
N GLY A 51 -20.75 -8.44 -5.04
CA GLY A 51 -20.00 -9.38 -5.86
C GLY A 51 -18.49 -9.13 -5.82
N CYS A 52 -18.07 -7.87 -5.99
CA CYS A 52 -16.67 -7.47 -5.92
C CYS A 52 -16.07 -7.73 -4.53
N ILE A 53 -16.76 -7.32 -3.46
CA ILE A 53 -16.31 -7.54 -2.08
C ILE A 53 -16.22 -9.05 -1.77
N SER A 54 -17.23 -9.83 -2.13
CA SER A 54 -17.23 -11.28 -1.88
C SER A 54 -16.09 -11.98 -2.63
N THR A 55 -15.81 -11.56 -3.87
CA THR A 55 -14.71 -12.08 -4.68
C THR A 55 -13.35 -11.72 -4.06
N LEU A 56 -13.20 -10.46 -3.61
CA LEU A 56 -11.99 -10.01 -2.92
C LEU A 56 -11.74 -10.81 -1.64
N VAL A 57 -12.75 -10.95 -0.78
CA VAL A 57 -12.63 -11.72 0.48
C VAL A 57 -12.24 -13.17 0.19
N LEU A 58 -12.90 -13.82 -0.77
CA LEU A 58 -12.57 -15.18 -1.15
C LEU A 58 -11.11 -15.29 -1.63
N PHE A 59 -10.68 -14.37 -2.50
CA PHE A 59 -9.30 -14.34 -2.98
C PHE A 59 -8.28 -14.14 -1.85
N LEU A 60 -8.57 -13.28 -0.87
CA LEU A 60 -7.67 -13.05 0.27
C LEU A 60 -7.58 -14.24 1.22
N VAL A 61 -8.66 -15.00 1.38
CA VAL A 61 -8.58 -16.25 2.16
C VAL A 61 -7.80 -17.32 1.37
N VAL A 62 -7.99 -17.41 0.06
CA VAL A 62 -7.17 -18.29 -0.78
C VAL A 62 -5.70 -17.89 -0.73
N SER A 63 -5.38 -16.59 -0.80
CA SER A 63 -4.00 -16.10 -0.71
C SER A 63 -3.37 -16.47 0.63
N ALA A 64 -4.08 -16.26 1.75
CA ALA A 64 -3.64 -16.66 3.08
C ALA A 64 -3.26 -18.15 3.16
N LEU A 65 -4.05 -19.02 2.54
CA LEU A 65 -3.89 -20.48 2.63
C LEU A 65 -2.88 -21.04 1.64
N ALA A 66 -2.93 -20.59 0.38
CA ALA A 66 -2.26 -21.24 -0.75
C ALA A 66 -0.96 -20.54 -1.17
N PHE A 67 -0.77 -19.24 -0.88
CA PHE A 67 0.43 -18.55 -1.32
C PHE A 67 1.68 -19.03 -0.56
N PRO A 68 2.83 -19.09 -1.23
CA PRO A 68 4.08 -19.48 -0.59
C PRO A 68 4.51 -18.44 0.44
N ASN A 69 5.35 -18.88 1.40
CA ASN A 69 5.95 -17.97 2.36
C ASN A 69 6.96 -17.04 1.67
N GLY A 70 6.80 -15.74 1.89
CA GLY A 70 7.67 -14.71 1.32
C GLY A 70 8.94 -14.47 2.16
N PRO A 71 9.66 -13.36 1.88
CA PRO A 71 10.83 -12.95 2.66
C PRO A 71 10.49 -12.46 4.08
N PHE A 72 9.20 -12.27 4.38
CA PHE A 72 8.67 -11.87 5.68
C PHE A 72 7.98 -13.05 6.36
N ILE A 73 8.25 -13.21 7.66
CA ILE A 73 7.79 -14.36 8.46
C ILE A 73 7.07 -13.87 9.71
N ARG A 74 7.62 -12.86 10.39
CA ARG A 74 7.05 -12.23 11.58
C ARG A 74 6.28 -10.95 11.20
N PRO A 75 5.16 -10.61 11.86
CA PRO A 75 4.59 -11.27 13.04
C PRO A 75 3.94 -12.64 12.75
N HIS A 76 3.42 -12.86 11.53
CA HIS A 76 2.89 -14.16 11.12
C HIS A 76 2.93 -14.31 9.59
N PRO A 77 3.22 -15.50 9.03
CA PRO A 77 3.28 -15.68 7.57
C PRO A 77 1.96 -15.39 6.85
N ILE A 78 0.82 -15.73 7.47
CA ILE A 78 -0.53 -15.45 6.91
C ILE A 78 -0.71 -13.95 6.63
N LEU A 79 -0.27 -13.07 7.52
CA LEU A 79 -0.37 -11.61 7.32
C LEU A 79 0.29 -11.22 6.00
N TRP A 80 1.51 -11.71 5.77
CA TRP A 80 2.29 -11.39 4.57
C TRP A 80 1.72 -12.01 3.30
N ARG A 81 1.12 -13.19 3.39
CA ARG A 81 0.39 -13.81 2.26
C ARG A 81 -0.86 -13.01 1.88
N ILE A 82 -1.60 -12.50 2.87
CA ILE A 82 -2.74 -11.60 2.65
C ILE A 82 -2.27 -10.30 2.00
N ILE A 83 -1.21 -9.67 2.53
CA ILE A 83 -0.62 -8.46 1.95
C ILE A 83 -0.20 -8.71 0.50
N PHE A 84 0.48 -9.83 0.22
CA PHE A 84 0.85 -10.20 -1.14
C PHE A 84 -0.38 -10.41 -2.04
N GLY A 85 -1.43 -11.05 -1.53
CA GLY A 85 -2.73 -11.13 -2.21
C GLY A 85 -3.31 -9.76 -2.55
N MET A 86 -3.35 -8.84 -1.59
CA MET A 86 -3.79 -7.46 -1.84
C MET A 86 -2.95 -6.78 -2.93
N SER A 87 -1.63 -6.98 -2.93
CA SER A 87 -0.74 -6.44 -3.97
C SER A 87 -1.04 -7.02 -5.36
N VAL A 88 -1.37 -8.31 -5.46
CA VAL A 88 -1.78 -8.95 -6.73
C VAL A 88 -3.10 -8.36 -7.24
N VAL A 89 -4.10 -8.22 -6.37
CA VAL A 89 -5.38 -7.59 -6.74
C VAL A 89 -5.15 -6.15 -7.21
N TYR A 90 -4.35 -5.38 -6.48
CA TYR A 90 -4.00 -4.02 -6.86
C TYR A 90 -3.35 -3.96 -8.24
N LEU A 91 -2.38 -4.85 -8.51
CA LEU A 91 -1.73 -4.94 -9.84
C LEU A 91 -2.73 -5.29 -10.94
N MET A 92 -3.67 -6.21 -10.68
CA MET A 92 -4.71 -6.56 -11.65
C MET A 92 -5.64 -5.38 -11.94
N ILE A 93 -6.02 -4.61 -10.92
CA ILE A 93 -6.82 -3.38 -11.08
C ILE A 93 -6.05 -2.37 -11.92
N LEU A 94 -4.77 -2.12 -11.62
CA LEU A 94 -3.93 -1.22 -12.42
C LEU A 94 -3.84 -1.68 -13.89
N GLN A 95 -3.56 -2.96 -14.12
CA GLN A 95 -3.49 -3.53 -15.47
C GLN A 95 -4.82 -3.37 -16.22
N PHE A 96 -5.95 -3.59 -15.54
CA PHE A 96 -7.27 -3.37 -16.12
C PHE A 96 -7.52 -1.89 -16.45
N SER A 97 -7.16 -0.99 -15.53
CA SER A 97 -7.28 0.46 -15.69
C SER A 97 -6.51 0.99 -16.90
N LEU A 98 -5.36 0.39 -17.25
CA LEU A 98 -4.59 0.78 -18.45
C LEU A 98 -5.38 0.68 -19.76
N PHE A 99 -6.41 -0.18 -19.82
CA PHE A 99 -7.25 -0.33 -21.01
C PHE A 99 -8.53 0.51 -20.98
N GLN A 100 -8.78 1.25 -19.89
CA GLN A 100 -9.98 2.06 -19.75
C GLN A 100 -9.76 3.46 -20.33
N THR A 101 -10.83 4.07 -20.83
CA THR A 101 -10.78 5.49 -21.21
C THR A 101 -10.77 6.36 -19.95
N PHE A 102 -10.28 7.60 -20.07
CA PHE A 102 -10.34 8.57 -18.97
C PHE A 102 -11.77 8.76 -18.45
N ALA A 103 -12.77 8.80 -19.34
CA ALA A 103 -14.17 8.94 -18.97
C ALA A 103 -14.67 7.76 -18.14
N ASP A 104 -14.29 6.54 -18.51
CA ASP A 104 -14.68 5.32 -17.80
C ASP A 104 -14.01 5.24 -16.42
N ILE A 105 -12.71 5.51 -16.33
CA ILE A 105 -12.00 5.55 -15.04
C ILE A 105 -12.60 6.61 -14.14
N LYS A 106 -12.84 7.81 -14.67
CA LYS A 106 -13.44 8.91 -13.90
C LYS A 106 -14.82 8.52 -13.38
N LYS A 107 -15.66 7.89 -14.20
CA LYS A 107 -16.97 7.40 -13.76
C LYS A 107 -16.87 6.40 -12.61
N VAL A 108 -15.90 5.48 -12.66
CA VAL A 108 -15.64 4.53 -11.58
C VAL A 108 -15.13 5.25 -10.32
N LEU A 109 -14.21 6.20 -10.47
CA LEU A 109 -13.67 7.01 -9.36
C LEU A 109 -14.73 7.91 -8.70
N SER A 110 -15.69 8.43 -9.47
CA SER A 110 -16.84 9.19 -8.94
C SER A 110 -17.72 8.36 -8.01
N TRP A 111 -17.66 7.03 -8.07
CA TRP A 111 -18.36 6.19 -7.10
C TRP A 111 -17.60 6.08 -5.76
N LEU A 112 -16.27 6.18 -5.81
CA LEU A 112 -15.42 6.17 -4.62
C LEU A 112 -15.46 7.52 -3.88
N ASP A 113 -15.44 8.62 -4.63
CA ASP A 113 -15.57 9.98 -4.11
C ASP A 113 -16.55 10.78 -4.99
N PRO A 114 -17.86 10.72 -4.67
CA PRO A 114 -18.89 11.43 -5.40
C PRO A 114 -18.81 12.96 -5.30
N GLU A 115 -18.07 13.52 -4.34
CA GLU A 115 -18.02 14.97 -4.13
C GLU A 115 -16.77 15.60 -4.78
N GLY A 116 -15.62 14.96 -4.67
CA GLY A 116 -14.38 15.43 -5.27
C GLY A 116 -14.18 14.93 -6.70
N LEU A 117 -14.15 13.62 -6.90
CA LEU A 117 -13.77 12.99 -8.18
C LEU A 117 -14.87 13.06 -9.26
N SER A 118 -16.10 13.41 -8.88
CA SER A 118 -17.20 13.64 -9.83
C SER A 118 -17.13 14.98 -10.57
N LYS A 119 -16.37 15.95 -10.05
CA LYS A 119 -16.26 17.30 -10.62
C LYS A 119 -15.78 17.27 -12.06
N GLU A 120 -16.31 18.13 -12.93
CA GLU A 120 -15.88 18.22 -14.33
C GLU A 120 -14.38 18.52 -14.46
N ARG A 121 -13.86 19.43 -13.63
CA ARG A 121 -12.44 19.75 -13.50
C ARG A 121 -11.96 19.42 -12.09
N LEU A 122 -10.87 18.66 -11.99
CA LEU A 122 -10.20 18.41 -10.73
C LEU A 122 -9.36 19.64 -10.36
N GLU A 123 -9.45 20.07 -9.12
CA GLU A 123 -8.65 21.19 -8.61
C GLU A 123 -7.29 20.65 -8.17
N GLU A 124 -6.24 21.12 -8.84
CA GLU A 124 -4.86 20.80 -8.48
C GLU A 124 -4.31 21.91 -7.59
N LYS A 125 -3.60 21.50 -6.54
CA LYS A 125 -2.91 22.41 -5.63
C LYS A 125 -1.55 22.76 -6.25
N ALA A 126 -1.21 24.05 -6.28
CA ALA A 126 0.10 24.50 -6.72
C ALA A 126 1.07 24.54 -5.53
N TYR A 127 2.11 23.71 -5.55
CA TYR A 127 3.07 23.57 -4.45
C TYR A 127 4.25 24.55 -4.59
N ALA A 128 4.77 24.79 -5.80
CA ALA A 128 5.91 25.68 -6.06
C ALA A 128 5.60 27.18 -6.22
N VAL A 129 4.78 27.81 -5.35
CA VAL A 129 4.44 29.25 -5.48
C VAL A 129 5.11 30.10 -4.39
N ASN A 130 5.98 31.06 -4.70
CA ASN A 130 6.67 31.90 -3.68
C ASN A 130 7.49 31.10 -2.65
N CYS A 131 8.41 30.25 -3.10
CA CYS A 131 9.17 29.32 -2.24
C CYS A 131 10.14 29.97 -1.23
N SER A 132 10.22 31.30 -1.17
CA SER A 132 10.94 32.05 -0.13
C SER A 132 10.11 32.29 1.13
N ASP A 133 8.78 32.21 1.03
CA ASP A 133 7.88 32.47 2.16
C ASP A 133 7.61 31.18 2.93
N ILE A 134 8.30 31.02 4.07
CA ILE A 134 8.26 29.82 4.93
C ILE A 134 7.58 30.18 6.25
N THR A 135 6.25 30.04 6.29
CA THR A 135 5.43 30.22 7.50
C THR A 135 4.92 28.88 8.02
N LEU A 136 4.61 28.80 9.31
CA LEU A 136 4.08 27.57 9.91
C LEU A 136 2.75 27.14 9.30
N GLU A 137 1.86 28.09 9.01
CA GLU A 137 0.59 27.83 8.35
C GLU A 137 0.80 27.19 6.98
N ARG A 138 1.81 27.67 6.25
CA ARG A 138 2.14 27.12 4.95
C ARG A 138 2.77 25.74 5.02
N ILE A 139 3.69 25.49 5.95
CA ILE A 139 4.24 24.14 6.15
C ILE A 139 3.10 23.17 6.52
N TRP A 140 2.19 23.59 7.41
CA TRP A 140 1.04 22.78 7.80
C TRP A 140 0.11 22.48 6.63
N SER A 141 -0.08 23.42 5.70
CA SER A 141 -0.91 23.19 4.52
C SER A 141 -0.30 22.17 3.54
N HIS A 142 1.00 21.90 3.61
CA HIS A 142 1.73 20.89 2.82
C HIS A 142 1.80 19.51 3.52
N MET A 143 1.35 19.41 4.77
CA MET A 143 1.15 18.13 5.47
C MET A 143 -0.12 17.41 4.99
N ASP A 144 -0.18 17.07 3.71
CA ASP A 144 -1.34 16.44 3.09
C ASP A 144 -1.11 14.94 2.81
N VAL A 145 -1.92 14.38 1.91
CA VAL A 145 -1.87 12.95 1.55
C VAL A 145 -0.52 12.55 0.96
N PHE A 146 0.20 13.47 0.31
CA PHE A 146 1.52 13.19 -0.26
C PHE A 146 2.56 13.05 0.85
N ALA A 147 2.60 13.95 1.83
CA ALA A 147 3.47 13.83 3.00
C ALA A 147 3.26 12.50 3.76
N VAL A 148 2.00 12.09 3.95
CA VAL A 148 1.66 10.78 4.53
C VAL A 148 2.12 9.63 3.62
N GLY A 149 1.94 9.78 2.30
CA GLY A 149 2.40 8.83 1.29
C GLY A 149 3.91 8.63 1.30
N HIS A 150 4.68 9.71 1.45
CA HIS A 150 6.13 9.69 1.62
C HIS A 150 6.50 8.91 2.88
N PHE A 151 5.95 9.27 4.04
CA PHE A 151 6.23 8.56 5.29
C PHE A 151 5.92 7.05 5.20
N ILE A 152 4.70 6.70 4.79
CA ILE A 152 4.27 5.29 4.71
C ILE A 152 5.07 4.55 3.62
N GLY A 153 5.26 5.17 2.46
CA GLY A 153 6.01 4.61 1.35
C GLY A 153 7.45 4.28 1.73
N TRP A 154 8.13 5.20 2.42
CA TRP A 154 9.50 4.99 2.88
C TRP A 154 9.61 4.00 4.04
N ALA A 155 8.62 3.94 4.92
CA ALA A 155 8.51 2.88 5.92
C ALA A 155 8.43 1.49 5.26
N LEU A 156 7.55 1.33 4.26
CA LEU A 156 7.40 0.05 3.53
C LEU A 156 8.64 -0.29 2.70
N LYS A 157 9.24 0.68 2.02
CA LYS A 157 10.52 0.47 1.29
C LYS A 157 11.64 0.05 2.23
N ALA A 158 11.74 0.67 3.41
CA ALA A 158 12.72 0.28 4.42
C ALA A 158 12.49 -1.14 4.96
N LEU A 159 11.22 -1.56 5.14
CA LEU A 159 10.89 -2.95 5.49
C LEU A 159 11.34 -3.97 4.42
N LEU A 160 11.28 -3.60 3.15
CA LEU A 160 11.67 -4.44 2.02
C LEU A 160 13.20 -4.49 1.83
N ILE A 161 13.84 -3.32 1.76
CA ILE A 161 15.27 -3.19 1.46
C ILE A 161 16.14 -3.54 2.68
N ARG A 162 15.65 -3.20 3.89
CA ARG A 162 16.28 -3.50 5.18
C ARG A 162 17.74 -3.00 5.25
N HIS A 163 17.99 -1.84 4.66
CA HIS A 163 19.29 -1.21 4.67
C HIS A 163 19.16 0.31 4.55
N GLY A 164 19.46 1.03 5.63
CA GLY A 164 19.18 2.47 5.75
C GLY A 164 19.89 3.33 4.71
N ILE A 165 21.18 3.09 4.46
CA ILE A 165 21.97 3.90 3.52
C ILE A 165 21.41 3.79 2.09
N ILE A 166 21.01 2.58 1.67
CA ILE A 166 20.40 2.38 0.35
C ILE A 166 19.05 3.09 0.28
N CYS A 167 18.24 3.02 1.33
CA CYS A 167 16.99 3.75 1.38
C CYS A 167 17.20 5.27 1.25
N TRP A 168 18.19 5.84 1.93
CA TRP A 168 18.53 7.27 1.78
C TRP A 168 18.96 7.63 0.36
N TYR A 169 19.81 6.81 -0.29
CA TYR A 169 20.20 7.05 -1.68
C TYR A 169 19.01 7.01 -2.63
N ILE A 170 18.13 6.01 -2.49
CA ILE A 170 16.93 5.91 -3.33
C ILE A 170 15.98 7.07 -3.01
N SER A 171 15.93 7.57 -1.77
CA SER A 171 15.09 8.71 -1.38
C SER A 171 15.49 9.99 -2.08
N ILE A 172 16.79 10.29 -2.07
CA ILE A 172 17.31 11.44 -2.81
C ILE A 172 17.10 11.25 -4.33
N ALA A 173 17.34 10.04 -4.85
CA ALA A 173 17.12 9.74 -6.27
C ALA A 173 15.64 9.86 -6.69
N TRP A 174 14.71 9.56 -5.77
CA TRP A 174 13.28 9.71 -5.99
C TRP A 174 12.91 11.18 -6.18
N GLU A 175 13.35 12.08 -5.28
CA GLU A 175 13.07 13.51 -5.45
C GLU A 175 13.71 14.09 -6.72
N ILE A 176 14.92 13.64 -7.08
CA ILE A 176 15.53 14.04 -8.36
C ILE A 176 14.65 13.59 -9.54
N THR A 177 14.06 12.40 -9.43
CA THR A 177 13.15 11.88 -10.46
C THR A 177 11.90 12.75 -10.56
N GLU A 178 11.33 13.19 -9.44
CA GLU A 178 10.18 14.10 -9.44
C GLU A 178 10.50 15.43 -10.14
N VAL A 179 11.63 16.05 -9.83
CA VAL A 179 12.11 17.27 -10.52
C VAL A 179 12.23 17.04 -12.04
N VAL A 180 12.77 15.90 -12.46
CA VAL A 180 12.91 15.54 -13.89
C VAL A 180 11.54 15.37 -14.57
N PHE A 181 10.53 14.88 -13.85
CA PHE A 181 9.20 14.58 -14.40
C PHE A 181 8.13 15.66 -14.13
N THR A 182 8.52 16.84 -13.64
CA THR A 182 7.62 18.02 -13.47
C THR A 182 6.83 18.37 -14.74
N GLN A 183 7.43 18.19 -15.92
CA GLN A 183 6.78 18.44 -17.20
C GLN A 183 5.63 17.45 -17.52
N LEU A 184 5.67 16.26 -16.93
CA LEU A 184 4.64 15.23 -17.09
C LEU A 184 3.55 15.36 -16.02
N LEU A 185 3.95 15.68 -14.79
CA LEU A 185 3.07 15.80 -13.63
C LEU A 185 3.37 17.13 -12.91
N PRO A 186 2.57 18.19 -13.15
CA PRO A 186 2.78 19.51 -12.54
C PRO A 186 2.76 19.51 -11.01
N ASN A 187 2.11 18.51 -10.38
CA ASN A 187 2.11 18.37 -8.92
C ASN A 187 3.49 18.08 -8.34
N PHE A 188 4.44 17.55 -9.13
CA PHE A 188 5.84 17.37 -8.71
C PHE A 188 6.64 18.69 -8.71
N GLU A 189 6.04 19.79 -9.19
CA GLU A 189 6.67 21.10 -9.07
C GLU A 189 6.46 21.64 -7.66
N GLU A 190 7.46 21.39 -6.81
CA GLU A 190 7.44 21.70 -5.39
C GLU A 190 8.52 22.72 -5.00
N CYS A 191 8.38 23.30 -3.81
CA CYS A 191 9.39 24.20 -3.28
C CYS A 191 10.65 23.46 -2.83
N TRP A 192 11.81 24.12 -2.90
CA TRP A 192 13.08 23.53 -2.46
C TRP A 192 13.05 23.03 -1.01
N TRP A 193 12.32 23.71 -0.12
CA TRP A 193 12.19 23.33 1.29
C TRP A 193 11.21 22.18 1.46
N ASP A 194 10.26 21.99 0.55
CA ASP A 194 9.33 20.87 0.54
C ASP A 194 10.12 19.59 0.21
N ALA A 195 10.67 19.54 -0.99
CA ALA A 195 11.46 18.41 -1.47
C ALA A 195 12.66 18.05 -0.56
N ILE A 196 13.42 19.04 -0.08
CA ILE A 196 14.61 18.77 0.73
C ILE A 196 14.25 18.53 2.21
N ILE A 197 13.50 19.44 2.82
CA ILE A 197 13.29 19.40 4.28
C ILE A 197 12.08 18.52 4.59
N LEU A 198 10.93 18.78 3.97
CA LEU A 198 9.70 18.06 4.29
C LEU A 198 9.77 16.62 3.79
N ASP A 199 10.16 16.40 2.54
CA ASP A 199 10.15 15.05 1.96
C ASP A 199 11.39 14.26 2.34
N ILE A 200 12.58 14.64 1.88
CA ILE A 200 13.81 13.85 2.14
C ILE A 200 14.09 13.71 3.63
N LEU A 201 14.17 14.82 4.37
CA LEU A 201 14.66 14.79 5.74
C LEU A 201 13.58 14.36 6.74
N ILE A 202 12.35 14.85 6.61
CA ILE A 202 11.28 14.59 7.58
C ILE A 202 10.48 13.35 7.17
N CYS A 203 9.65 13.40 6.13
CA CYS A 203 8.72 12.33 5.80
C CYS A 203 9.45 11.03 5.43
N ASN A 204 10.37 11.10 4.46
CA ASN A 204 11.17 9.97 4.01
C ASN A 204 12.11 9.49 5.12
N GLY A 205 12.85 10.41 5.74
CA GLY A 205 13.78 10.11 6.83
C GLY A 205 13.13 9.42 8.03
N LEU A 206 11.99 9.94 8.50
CA LEU A 206 11.21 9.33 9.58
C LEU A 206 10.59 8.00 9.15
N GLY A 207 10.12 7.88 7.90
CA GLY A 207 9.63 6.64 7.34
C GLY A 207 10.70 5.56 7.33
N ILE A 208 11.90 5.87 6.84
CA ILE A 208 13.07 4.97 6.84
C ILE A 208 13.40 4.53 8.27
N TRP A 209 13.53 5.49 9.19
CA TRP A 209 13.82 5.19 10.59
C TRP A 209 12.76 4.27 11.20
N PHE A 210 11.48 4.57 10.99
CA PHE A 210 10.36 3.77 11.49
C PHE A 210 10.37 2.36 10.91
N GLY A 211 10.52 2.21 9.60
CA GLY A 211 10.59 0.90 8.95
C GLY A 211 11.76 0.05 9.47
N LEU A 212 12.94 0.64 9.66
CA LEU A 212 14.09 -0.06 10.25
C LEU A 212 13.84 -0.43 11.73
N LYS A 213 13.17 0.43 12.50
CA LYS A 213 12.76 0.10 13.87
C LYS A 213 11.79 -1.07 13.91
N VAL A 214 10.83 -1.13 12.99
CA VAL A 214 9.91 -2.27 12.86
C VAL A 214 10.67 -3.55 12.47
N CYS A 215 11.63 -3.47 11.54
CA CYS A 215 12.51 -4.61 11.24
C CYS A 215 13.24 -5.12 12.48
N ASN A 216 13.82 -4.22 13.28
CA ASN A 216 14.51 -4.57 14.52
C ASN A 216 13.55 -5.18 15.56
N PHE A 217 12.36 -4.60 15.71
CA PHE A 217 11.34 -5.09 16.64
C PHE A 217 10.92 -6.53 16.31
N PHE A 218 10.68 -6.84 15.03
CA PHE A 218 10.35 -8.20 14.59
C PHE A 218 11.59 -9.09 14.37
N GLN A 219 12.79 -8.62 14.69
CA GLN A 219 14.07 -9.31 14.46
C GLN A 219 14.19 -9.84 13.02
N MET A 220 13.79 -9.02 12.05
CA MET A 220 13.90 -9.36 10.64
C MET A 220 15.37 -9.44 10.23
N ARG A 221 15.69 -10.37 9.32
CA ARG A 221 17.04 -10.49 8.75
C ARG A 221 17.43 -9.18 8.06
N GLN A 222 18.55 -8.61 8.50
CA GLN A 222 19.23 -7.48 7.86
C GLN A 222 20.11 -7.98 6.71
N PHE A 223 20.27 -7.16 5.68
CA PHE A 223 21.13 -7.43 4.53
C PHE A 223 22.34 -6.49 4.58
N HIS A 224 23.54 -7.06 4.54
CA HIS A 224 24.79 -6.30 4.42
C HIS A 224 25.17 -6.28 2.95
N TRP A 225 24.86 -5.17 2.27
CA TRP A 225 25.08 -5.00 0.83
C TRP A 225 26.48 -4.48 0.52
N GLU A 226 27.13 -3.89 1.52
CA GLU A 226 28.43 -3.22 1.49
C GLU A 226 29.62 -4.19 1.61
N SER A 227 29.38 -5.48 1.87
CA SER A 227 30.44 -6.48 1.94
C SER A 227 30.70 -7.11 0.57
N ILE A 228 31.89 -6.82 0.02
CA ILE A 228 32.56 -7.72 -0.91
C ILE A 228 33.08 -8.90 -0.06
N LYS A 229 32.87 -10.13 -0.52
CA LYS A 229 33.46 -11.34 0.09
C LYS A 229 34.95 -11.42 -0.19
#